data_AF-A0A7W4BM88-F1
#
_entry.id   AF-A0A7W4BM88-F1
#
_cell.length_a   1.000
_cell.length_b   1.000
_cell.length_c   1.000
_cell.angle_alpha   90.00
_cell.angle_beta   90.00
_cell.angle_gamma   90.00
#
_symmetry.space_group_name_H-M   'P 1'
#
loop_
_entity.id
_entity.type
_entity.pdbx_description
1 polymer ?
#
loop_
_entity_poly.entity_id
_entity_poly.type
_entity_poly.pdbx_seq_one_letter_code
_entity_poly.pdbx_strand_id
1 'polypeptide(L)' 'MNILNKAIVLIALTSSSAAFAFEALDFDTLDVDENGVISQVEAAEDAELLNRFAERDTDQNGELSKEEFSKA' A
#
# COMPACT_ATOMS: atom_id res chain seq x y z
N MET A 1 10.43 -9.56 -33.06
CA MET A 1 10.75 -9.59 -31.62
C MET A 1 11.19 -8.18 -31.27
N ASN A 2 10.28 -7.40 -30.71
CA ASN A 2 10.38 -5.95 -30.73
C ASN A 2 11.20 -5.48 -29.55
N ILE A 3 12.30 -4.84 -29.92
CA ILE A 3 13.30 -4.16 -29.13
C ILE A 3 12.72 -3.19 -28.10
N LEU A 4 13.21 -3.33 -26.87
CA LEU A 4 13.71 -2.26 -26.00
C LEU A 4 12.81 -1.03 -25.83
N ASN A 5 11.98 -1.03 -24.77
CA ASN A 5 11.35 0.20 -24.29
C ASN A 5 11.39 0.28 -22.76
N LYS A 6 12.07 1.35 -22.28
CA LYS A 6 11.77 2.12 -21.07
C LYS A 6 12.24 1.59 -19.70
N ALA A 7 13.55 1.53 -19.49
CA ALA A 7 14.10 1.72 -18.14
C ALA A 7 14.11 3.23 -17.85
N ILE A 8 12.99 3.73 -17.33
CA ILE A 8 12.84 5.12 -16.88
C ILE A 8 13.53 5.27 -15.51
N VAL A 9 14.32 6.33 -15.43
CA VAL A 9 15.04 6.88 -14.28
C VAL A 9 14.20 6.92 -13.00
N LEU A 10 14.73 6.37 -11.91
CA LEU A 10 14.24 6.58 -10.53
C LEU A 10 15.39 7.10 -9.65
N ILE A 11 15.81 8.34 -9.91
CA ILE A 11 16.55 9.16 -8.93
C ILE A 11 15.59 10.24 -8.44
N ALA A 12 15.02 10.06 -7.25
CA ALA A 12 14.51 11.14 -6.38
C ALA A 12 14.14 10.49 -5.03
N LEU A 13 14.96 10.57 -3.99
CA LEU A 13 15.15 11.73 -3.12
C LEU A 13 13.88 12.08 -2.33
N THR A 14 13.67 11.46 -1.17
CA THR A 14 12.93 12.01 -0.02
C THR A 14 12.85 10.95 1.07
N SER A 15 13.03 11.15 2.37
CA SER A 15 13.55 12.23 3.20
C SER A 15 13.80 11.56 4.56
N SER A 16 14.84 11.98 5.29
CA SER A 16 15.00 11.59 6.69
C SER A 16 13.74 11.91 7.50
N SER A 17 13.16 10.91 8.15
CA SER A 17 12.60 11.06 9.49
C SER A 17 12.58 9.72 10.20
N ALA A 18 13.41 9.65 11.23
CA ALA A 18 13.30 8.66 12.27
C ALA A 18 11.99 8.85 13.06
N ALA A 19 11.50 7.73 13.59
CA ALA A 19 10.57 7.62 14.71
C ALA A 19 9.09 7.94 14.42
N PHE A 20 8.35 6.90 13.99
CA PHE A 20 7.15 6.52 14.73
C PHE A 20 7.20 5.03 15.03
N ALA A 21 6.98 4.74 16.31
CA ALA A 21 6.80 3.41 16.85
C ALA A 21 5.41 2.87 16.44
N PHE A 22 5.23 1.59 16.78
CA PHE A 22 4.05 0.73 16.59
C PHE A 22 4.08 -0.05 15.29
N GLU A 23 4.09 -1.38 15.40
CA GLU A 23 3.93 -2.38 14.34
C GLU A 23 2.54 -2.24 13.68
N ALA A 24 2.26 -1.09 13.08
CA ALA A 24 1.31 -1.02 11.99
C ALA A 24 2.04 -1.63 10.81
N LEU A 25 1.58 -2.79 10.35
CA LEU A 25 2.07 -3.36 9.10
C LEU A 25 2.02 -2.25 8.05
N ASP A 26 3.19 -1.85 7.57
CA ASP A 26 3.30 -0.83 6.53
C ASP A 26 2.52 -1.31 5.31
N PHE A 27 1.96 -0.36 4.56
CA PHE A 27 1.28 -0.66 3.30
C PHE A 27 2.11 -1.61 2.42
N ASP A 28 3.41 -1.35 2.28
CA ASP A 28 4.36 -2.18 1.53
C ASP A 28 4.52 -3.60 2.07
N THR A 29 4.22 -3.86 3.35
CA THR A 29 4.27 -5.22 3.92
C THR A 29 3.00 -6.03 3.68
N LEU A 30 1.88 -5.34 3.45
CA LEU A 30 0.59 -5.94 3.14
C LEU A 30 0.37 -6.08 1.63
N ASP A 31 0.93 -5.15 0.83
CA ASP A 31 0.94 -5.15 -0.64
C ASP A 31 1.97 -6.17 -1.13
N VAL A 32 1.61 -7.46 -1.04
CA VAL A 32 2.53 -8.58 -1.33
C VAL A 32 2.80 -8.68 -2.83
N ASP A 33 1.85 -8.25 -3.66
CA ASP A 33 1.98 -8.22 -5.11
C ASP A 33 2.55 -6.89 -5.66
N GLU A 34 2.88 -5.93 -4.78
CA GLU A 34 3.44 -4.61 -5.08
C GLU A 34 2.63 -3.85 -6.15
N ASN A 35 1.31 -4.03 -6.15
CA ASN A 35 0.41 -3.43 -7.14
C ASN A 35 0.00 -1.99 -6.77
N GLY A 36 0.30 -1.54 -5.55
CA GLY A 36 -0.04 -0.21 -5.04
C GLY A 36 -1.43 -0.08 -4.42
N VAL A 37 -2.14 -1.19 -4.17
CA VAL A 37 -3.39 -1.31 -3.42
C VAL A 37 -3.37 -2.54 -2.49
N ILE A 38 -4.05 -2.48 -1.33
CA ILE A 38 -4.27 -3.65 -0.47
C ILE A 38 -5.61 -4.27 -0.82
N SER A 39 -5.61 -5.46 -1.37
CA SER A 39 -6.84 -6.21 -1.62
C SER A 39 -7.44 -6.75 -0.30
N GLN A 40 -8.72 -7.12 -0.30
CA GLN A 40 -9.35 -7.78 0.87
C GLN A 40 -8.61 -9.03 1.33
N VAL A 41 -7.98 -9.76 0.40
CA VAL A 41 -7.24 -10.98 0.71
C VAL A 41 -5.99 -10.65 1.51
N GLU A 42 -5.26 -9.60 1.11
CA GLU A 42 -4.10 -9.11 1.83
C GLU A 42 -4.48 -8.45 3.16
N ALA A 43 -5.58 -7.69 3.17
CA ALA A 43 -6.10 -7.13 4.39
C ALA A 43 -6.57 -8.21 5.37
N ALA A 44 -7.00 -9.39 4.89
CA ALA A 44 -7.41 -10.49 5.75
C ALA A 44 -6.26 -11.14 6.53
N GLU A 45 -5.01 -10.89 6.12
CA GLU A 45 -3.82 -11.28 6.89
C GLU A 45 -3.71 -10.48 8.20
N ASP A 46 -4.37 -9.32 8.28
CA ASP A 46 -4.44 -8.48 9.48
C ASP A 46 -5.89 -8.23 9.93
N ALA A 47 -6.27 -8.81 11.07
CA ALA A 47 -7.64 -8.74 11.56
C ALA A 47 -8.08 -7.31 11.95
N GLU A 48 -7.16 -6.44 12.36
CA GLU A 48 -7.49 -5.03 12.67
C GLU A 48 -7.72 -4.24 11.39
N LEU A 49 -6.86 -4.43 10.39
CA LEU A 49 -7.00 -3.82 9.08
C LEU A 49 -8.27 -4.28 8.40
N LEU A 50 -8.57 -5.58 8.37
CA LEU A 50 -9.79 -6.11 7.75
C LEU A 50 -11.06 -5.49 8.38
N ASN A 51 -11.08 -5.33 9.71
CA ASN A 51 -12.22 -4.75 10.41
C ASN A 51 -12.41 -3.26 10.03
N ARG A 52 -11.29 -2.55 9.84
CA ARG A 52 -11.30 -1.15 9.40
C ARG A 52 -11.27 -0.98 7.89
N PHE A 53 -11.19 -2.08 7.13
CA PHE A 53 -11.05 -2.06 5.68
C PHE A 53 -12.24 -1.37 5.05
N ALA A 54 -13.45 -1.78 5.43
CA ALA A 54 -14.69 -1.15 4.96
C ALA A 54 -14.84 0.32 5.41
N GLU A 55 -14.16 0.74 6.49
CA GLU A 55 -14.12 2.14 6.92
C GLU A 55 -13.13 2.98 6.08
N ARG A 56 -12.07 2.33 5.59
CA ARG A 56 -10.98 2.96 4.83
C ARG A 56 -11.22 2.92 3.32
N ASP A 57 -11.94 1.91 2.84
CA ASP A 57 -12.38 1.71 1.47
C ASP A 57 -13.53 2.69 1.18
N THR A 58 -13.15 3.92 0.88
CA THR A 58 -14.07 5.04 0.72
C THR A 58 -14.85 4.96 -0.59
N ASP A 59 -14.24 4.36 -1.62
CA ASP A 59 -14.88 4.16 -2.92
C ASP A 59 -15.59 2.80 -3.03
N GLN A 60 -15.46 1.94 -2.02
CA GLN A 60 -16.12 0.63 -1.89
C GLN A 60 -15.78 -0.29 -3.06
N ASN A 61 -14.56 -0.18 -3.58
CA ASN A 61 -14.10 -0.98 -4.71
C ASN A 61 -13.61 -2.38 -4.27
N GLY A 62 -13.40 -2.59 -2.95
CA GLY A 62 -12.88 -3.83 -2.38
C GLY A 62 -11.35 -3.90 -2.25
N GLU A 63 -10.65 -2.77 -2.39
CA GLU A 63 -9.20 -2.59 -2.39
C GLU A 63 -8.84 -1.24 -1.71
N LEU A 64 -7.84 -1.22 -0.82
CA LEU A 64 -7.37 0.03 -0.21
C LEU A 64 -6.20 0.60 -0.99
N SER A 65 -6.37 1.78 -1.58
CA SER A 65 -5.23 2.49 -2.15
C SER A 65 -4.26 3.01 -1.08
N LYS A 66 -3.02 3.28 -1.48
CA LYS A 66 -2.00 3.88 -0.58
C LYS A 66 -2.47 5.20 0.04
N GLU A 67 -3.30 5.95 -0.69
CA GLU A 67 -3.93 7.19 -0.21
C GLU A 67 -5.00 6.93 0.86
N GLU A 68 -5.80 5.88 0.72
CA GLU A 68 -6.82 5.47 1.69
C GLU A 68 -6.22 4.85 2.94
N PHE A 69 -5.18 4.05 2.77
CA PHE A 69 -4.40 3.49 3.87
C PHE A 69 -3.71 4.60 4.69
N SER A 70 -3.13 5.60 3.99
CA SER A 70 -2.40 6.70 4.63
C SER A 70 -3.30 7.78 5.25
N LYS A 71 -4.60 7.83 4.94
CA LYS A 71 -5.56 8.80 5.51
C LYS A 71 -6.01 8.49 6.94
N ALA A 72 -5.14 7.85 7.71
CA ALA A 72 -5.45 7.20 8.98
C ALA A 72 -6.07 8.10 10.06
#